data_AF-A0A9E8RZI9-F1
#
_entry.id   AF-A0A9E8RZI9-F1
#
_cell.length_a   1.000
_cell.length_b   1.000
_cell.length_c   1.000
_cell.angle_alpha   90.00
_cell.angle_beta   90.00
_cell.angle_gamma   90.00
#
_symmetry.space_group_name_H-M   'P 1'
#
loop_
_entity.id
_entity.type
_entity.pdbx_description
1 polymer ?
#
loop_
_entity_poly.entity_id
_entity_poly.type
_entity_poly.pdbx_seq_one_letter_code
_entity_poly.pdbx_strand_id
1 'polypeptide(L)'
;MKELKTCSNCKRELEINRFYNKERSLCIDCERDTAKTRMREYYSTLHGKAYQALQSARKTIRRNNYHVHDDLTVDQLVEAFEFFDHCAYCEKPFDNLSDRSIDHIVPLSKGGANTISNICIVHRNCNAKKQDKSVADVFGDEKANEIDEYMKFQRADDEVIEKISYYLDIEAKKKADKPAGYYGEFCRSASYKIEKIAVQLNKLREVI
;
A
#
# COMPACT_ATOMS: atom_id res chain seq x y z
N MET A 1 1.81 -34.57 -42.34
CA MET A 1 1.24 -35.02 -41.05
C MET A 1 1.39 -33.91 -40.04
N LYS A 2 0.43 -33.71 -39.15
CA LYS A 2 0.56 -32.75 -38.06
C LYS A 2 1.40 -33.37 -36.95
N GLU A 3 2.41 -32.66 -36.47
CA GLU A 3 3.24 -33.11 -35.35
C GLU A 3 2.44 -33.00 -34.04
N LEU A 4 2.34 -34.11 -33.31
CA LEU A 4 1.58 -34.23 -32.07
C LEU A 4 2.52 -34.37 -30.87
N LYS A 5 2.07 -33.88 -29.72
CA LYS A 5 2.79 -33.94 -28.44
C LYS A 5 1.80 -34.10 -27.29
N THR A 6 2.17 -34.89 -26.29
CA THR A 6 1.38 -35.05 -25.06
C THR A 6 1.71 -33.98 -24.02
N CYS A 7 0.69 -33.31 -23.50
CA CYS A 7 0.83 -32.37 -22.38
C CYS A 7 1.08 -33.14 -21.07
N SER A 8 2.11 -32.78 -20.31
CA SER A 8 2.47 -33.44 -19.05
C SER A 8 1.44 -33.23 -17.94
N ASN A 9 0.63 -32.17 -17.99
CA ASN A 9 -0.40 -31.86 -16.99
C ASN A 9 -1.75 -32.53 -17.34
N CYS A 10 -2.41 -32.10 -18.43
CA CYS A 10 -3.75 -32.61 -18.78
C CYS A 10 -3.75 -33.96 -19.53
N LYS A 11 -2.58 -34.52 -19.85
CA LYS A 11 -2.39 -35.82 -20.52
C LYS A 11 -3.00 -35.94 -21.93
N ARG A 12 -3.55 -34.85 -22.49
CA ARG A 12 -4.06 -34.81 -23.86
C ARG A 12 -2.92 -34.81 -24.88
N GLU A 13 -3.11 -35.54 -25.97
CA GLU A 13 -2.29 -35.43 -27.18
C GLU A 13 -2.82 -34.27 -28.04
N LEU A 14 -1.95 -33.32 -28.35
CA LEU A 14 -2.30 -32.06 -28.99
C LEU A 14 -1.29 -31.73 -30.09
N GLU A 15 -1.72 -30.94 -31.08
CA GLU A 15 -0.80 -30.37 -32.07
C GLU A 15 0.29 -29.53 -31.39
N ILE A 16 1.51 -29.54 -31.95
CA ILE A 16 2.65 -28.83 -31.36
C ILE A 16 2.43 -27.31 -31.22
N ASN A 17 1.55 -26.72 -32.02
CA ASN A 17 1.13 -25.31 -31.92
C ASN A 17 0.30 -24.99 -30.66
N ARG A 18 -0.16 -26.01 -29.92
CA ARG A 18 -0.82 -25.87 -28.61
C ARG A 18 0.18 -25.77 -27.46
N PHE A 19 1.46 -25.63 -27.77
CA PHE A 19 2.55 -25.37 -26.83
C PHE A 19 3.26 -24.08 -27.27
N TYR A 20 3.74 -23.27 -26.32
CA TYR A 20 4.46 -22.02 -26.67
C TYR A 20 5.73 -22.28 -27.49
N ASN A 21 6.38 -23.42 -27.25
CA ASN A 21 7.45 -23.94 -28.08
C ASN A 21 7.56 -25.47 -27.89
N LYS A 22 8.36 -26.13 -28.73
CA LYS A 22 8.53 -27.60 -28.71
C LYS A 22 9.16 -28.16 -27.43
N GLU A 23 9.87 -27.35 -26.65
CA GLU A 23 10.55 -27.77 -25.41
C GLU A 23 9.60 -27.78 -24.21
N ARG A 24 8.57 -26.92 -24.21
CA ARG A 24 7.60 -26.82 -23.11
C ARG A 24 6.80 -28.11 -22.93
N SER A 25 6.74 -28.63 -21.70
CA SER A 25 6.04 -29.87 -21.37
C SER A 25 4.53 -29.68 -21.16
N LEU A 26 4.07 -28.46 -20.87
CA LEU A 26 2.66 -28.12 -20.68
C LEU A 26 2.08 -27.44 -21.94
N CYS A 27 0.83 -27.75 -22.27
CA CYS A 27 0.10 -27.01 -23.29
C CYS A 27 -0.24 -25.59 -22.80
N ILE A 28 -0.53 -24.70 -23.74
CA ILE A 28 -0.83 -23.27 -23.50
C ILE A 28 -1.92 -23.09 -22.44
N ASP A 29 -2.98 -23.91 -22.46
CA ASP A 29 -4.07 -23.81 -21.48
C ASP A 29 -3.58 -24.15 -20.07
N CYS A 30 -2.84 -25.25 -19.91
CA CYS A 30 -2.29 -25.65 -18.63
C CYS A 30 -1.21 -24.67 -18.11
N GLU A 31 -0.38 -24.10 -18.99
CA GLU A 31 0.55 -23.03 -18.63
C GLU A 31 -0.21 -21.79 -18.13
N ARG A 32 -1.26 -21.38 -18.85
CA ARG A 32 -2.11 -20.25 -18.45
C ARG A 32 -2.79 -20.49 -17.12
N ASP A 33 -3.33 -21.67 -16.88
CA ASP A 33 -3.97 -21.99 -15.60
C ASP A 33 -2.97 -22.02 -14.44
N THR A 34 -1.78 -22.60 -14.68
CA THR A 34 -0.68 -22.56 -13.70
C THR A 34 -0.26 -21.12 -13.40
N ALA A 35 -0.12 -20.29 -14.44
CA ALA A 35 0.22 -18.87 -14.29
C ALA A 35 -0.87 -18.10 -13.52
N LYS A 36 -2.16 -18.36 -13.79
CA LYS A 36 -3.28 -17.76 -13.04
C LYS A 36 -3.20 -18.10 -11.55
N THR A 37 -2.92 -19.36 -11.21
CA THR A 37 -2.78 -19.80 -9.81
C THR A 37 -1.62 -19.09 -9.12
N ARG A 38 -0.42 -19.13 -9.71
CA ARG A 38 0.76 -18.42 -9.19
C ARG A 38 0.51 -16.93 -9.00
N MET A 39 -0.18 -16.32 -9.97
CA MET A 39 -0.50 -14.90 -9.91
C MET A 39 -1.53 -14.59 -8.81
N ARG A 40 -2.52 -15.47 -8.60
CA ARG A 40 -3.47 -15.34 -7.49
C ARG A 40 -2.78 -15.43 -6.13
N GLU A 41 -1.86 -16.37 -5.97
CA GLU A 41 -1.06 -16.53 -4.76
C GLU A 41 -0.18 -15.30 -4.52
N TYR A 42 0.57 -14.86 -5.53
CA TYR A 42 1.37 -13.64 -5.45
C TYR A 42 0.53 -12.43 -5.06
N TYR A 43 -0.63 -12.22 -5.70
CA TYR A 43 -1.55 -11.12 -5.39
C TYR A 43 -2.31 -11.27 -4.07
N SER A 44 -2.19 -12.39 -3.36
CA SER A 44 -2.63 -12.50 -1.96
C SER A 44 -1.56 -12.07 -0.96
N THR A 45 -0.29 -12.00 -1.36
CA THR A 45 0.79 -11.45 -0.53
C THR A 45 0.65 -9.93 -0.38
N LEU A 46 1.23 -9.40 0.68
CA LEU A 46 1.33 -7.96 0.91
C LEU A 46 1.99 -7.23 -0.28
N HIS A 47 3.15 -7.74 -0.72
CA HIS A 47 3.88 -7.19 -1.87
C HIS A 47 3.05 -7.24 -3.17
N GLY A 48 2.37 -8.36 -3.43
CA GLY A 48 1.49 -8.47 -4.59
C GLY A 48 0.32 -7.49 -4.54
N LYS A 49 -0.26 -7.23 -3.37
CA LYS A 49 -1.32 -6.21 -3.20
C LYS A 49 -0.80 -4.79 -3.41
N ALA A 50 0.34 -4.44 -2.83
CA ALA A 50 1.01 -3.16 -3.04
C ALA A 50 1.33 -2.93 -4.52
N TYR A 51 1.88 -3.95 -5.19
CA TYR A 51 2.12 -3.94 -6.63
C TYR A 51 0.83 -3.72 -7.43
N GLN A 52 -0.24 -4.46 -7.13
CA GLN A 52 -1.53 -4.27 -7.81
C GLN A 52 -2.08 -2.85 -7.65
N ALA A 53 -1.98 -2.28 -6.45
CA ALA A 53 -2.42 -0.92 -6.16
C ALA A 53 -1.64 0.10 -7.00
N LEU A 54 -0.30 0.00 -7.02
CA LEU A 54 0.56 0.86 -7.84
C LEU A 54 0.26 0.76 -9.34
N GLN A 55 0.14 -0.47 -9.86
CA GLN A 55 -0.16 -0.68 -11.27
C GLN A 55 -1.55 -0.16 -11.64
N SER A 56 -2.52 -0.22 -10.72
CA SER A 56 -3.86 0.33 -10.93
C SER A 56 -3.84 1.86 -11.00
N ALA A 57 -3.05 2.51 -10.14
CA ALA A 57 -2.85 3.96 -10.20
C ALA A 57 -2.18 4.37 -11.52
N ARG A 58 -1.05 3.75 -11.88
CA ARG A 58 -0.33 4.02 -13.15
C ARG A 58 -1.17 3.75 -14.39
N LYS A 59 -1.98 2.69 -14.38
CA LYS A 59 -2.95 2.42 -15.45
C LYS A 59 -3.97 3.56 -15.58
N THR A 60 -4.43 4.11 -14.45
CA THR A 60 -5.38 5.23 -14.43
C THR A 60 -4.74 6.51 -14.97
N ILE A 61 -3.50 6.82 -14.59
CA ILE A 61 -2.72 7.94 -15.12
C ILE A 61 -2.59 7.83 -16.64
N ARG A 62 -2.10 6.68 -17.13
CA ARG A 62 -1.91 6.43 -18.57
C ARG A 62 -3.22 6.47 -19.36
N ARG A 63 -4.28 5.84 -18.84
CA ARG A 63 -5.57 5.75 -19.54
C ARG A 63 -6.23 7.11 -19.72
N ASN A 64 -6.10 7.99 -18.73
CA ASN A 64 -6.73 9.32 -18.76
C ASN A 64 -5.77 10.43 -19.19
N ASN A 65 -4.52 10.09 -19.55
CA ASN A 65 -3.49 11.05 -19.96
C ASN A 65 -3.23 12.16 -18.92
N TYR A 66 -3.18 11.79 -17.64
CA TYR A 66 -2.87 12.72 -16.56
C TYR A 66 -1.37 13.04 -16.54
N HIS A 67 -1.03 14.33 -16.51
CA HIS A 67 0.34 14.81 -16.44
C HIS A 67 0.68 15.14 -14.99
N VAL A 68 1.01 14.10 -14.22
CA VAL A 68 1.28 14.20 -12.78
C VAL A 68 2.64 13.61 -12.45
N HIS A 69 3.28 14.11 -11.40
CA HIS A 69 4.52 13.52 -10.88
C HIS A 69 4.24 12.10 -10.34
N ASP A 70 5.12 11.13 -10.64
CA ASP A 70 5.01 9.72 -10.21
C ASP A 70 6.38 9.20 -9.77
N ASP A 71 6.59 9.11 -8.47
CA ASP A 71 7.77 8.50 -7.83
C ASP A 71 7.41 7.34 -6.89
N LEU A 72 6.12 7.00 -6.78
CA LEU A 72 5.64 5.99 -5.84
C LEU A 72 6.22 4.61 -6.19
N THR A 73 6.84 3.99 -5.20
CA THR A 73 7.45 2.66 -5.31
C THR A 73 6.58 1.58 -4.67
N VAL A 74 6.85 0.32 -5.02
CA VAL A 74 6.16 -0.82 -4.39
C VAL A 74 6.56 -0.94 -2.92
N ASP A 75 7.83 -0.72 -2.60
CA ASP A 75 8.36 -0.86 -1.23
C ASP A 75 7.72 0.16 -0.28
N GLN A 76 7.58 1.42 -0.70
CA GLN A 76 6.82 2.43 0.06
C GLN A 76 5.37 2.00 0.34
N LEU A 77 4.71 1.33 -0.60
CA LEU A 77 3.35 0.82 -0.40
C LEU A 77 3.30 -0.44 0.47
N VAL A 78 4.32 -1.29 0.41
CA VAL A 78 4.49 -2.44 1.31
C VAL A 78 4.63 -1.94 2.74
N GLU A 79 5.53 -0.98 2.97
CA GLU A 79 5.72 -0.35 4.27
C GLU A 79 4.44 0.33 4.77
N ALA A 80 3.75 1.08 3.91
CA ALA A 80 2.48 1.70 4.27
C ALA A 80 1.41 0.66 4.63
N PHE A 81 1.29 -0.44 3.86
CA PHE A 81 0.35 -1.50 4.21
C PHE A 81 0.75 -2.18 5.53
N GLU A 82 2.02 -2.46 5.80
CA GLU A 82 2.46 -3.00 7.10
C GLU A 82 2.16 -2.05 8.27
N PHE A 83 2.37 -0.76 8.04
CA PHE A 83 2.25 0.27 9.06
C PHE A 83 0.80 0.58 9.40
N PHE A 84 -0.11 0.65 8.42
CA PHE A 84 -1.48 1.05 8.67
C PHE A 84 -2.40 -0.16 8.83
N ASP A 85 -2.92 -0.33 10.04
CA ASP A 85 -3.92 -1.32 10.42
C ASP A 85 -5.35 -0.78 10.46
N HIS A 86 -5.52 0.55 10.41
CA HIS A 86 -6.81 1.25 10.35
C HIS A 86 -6.93 2.14 9.11
N CYS A 87 -8.15 2.32 8.65
CA CYS A 87 -8.46 3.21 7.54
C CYS A 87 -8.28 4.67 7.93
N ALA A 88 -7.52 5.43 7.13
CA ALA A 88 -7.25 6.84 7.40
C ALA A 88 -8.52 7.72 7.47
N TYR A 89 -9.63 7.30 6.86
CA TYR A 89 -10.86 8.10 6.81
C TYR A 89 -11.88 7.75 7.89
N CYS A 90 -12.21 6.46 8.03
CA CYS A 90 -13.24 6.04 8.98
C CYS A 90 -12.68 5.50 10.31
N GLU A 91 -11.35 5.41 10.43
CA GLU A 91 -10.60 4.94 11.61
C GLU A 91 -10.92 3.51 12.06
N LYS A 92 -11.71 2.76 11.29
CA LYS A 92 -12.00 1.35 11.58
C LYS A 92 -10.82 0.47 11.12
N PRO A 93 -10.55 -0.64 11.83
CA PRO A 93 -9.50 -1.57 11.44
C PRO A 93 -9.77 -2.21 10.07
N PHE A 94 -8.72 -2.70 9.43
CA PHE A 94 -8.83 -3.54 8.25
C PHE A 94 -9.03 -5.00 8.65
N ASP A 95 -10.11 -5.62 8.18
CA ASP A 95 -10.35 -7.04 8.43
C ASP A 95 -9.35 -7.94 7.70
N ASN A 96 -8.86 -7.50 6.54
CA ASN A 96 -7.88 -8.23 5.73
C ASN A 96 -7.22 -7.32 4.68
N LEU A 97 -6.15 -7.82 4.05
CA LEU A 97 -5.41 -7.10 3.00
C LEU A 97 -6.24 -6.75 1.77
N SER A 98 -7.31 -7.50 1.47
CA SER A 98 -8.12 -7.27 0.27
C SER A 98 -9.09 -6.09 0.40
N ASP A 99 -9.32 -5.63 1.63
CA ASP A 99 -10.12 -4.43 1.94
C ASP A 99 -9.27 -3.15 1.91
N ARG A 100 -7.94 -3.28 1.94
CA ARG A 100 -7.01 -2.14 1.83
C ARG A 100 -6.95 -1.63 0.40
N SER A 101 -6.96 -0.31 0.28
CA SER A 101 -6.73 0.41 -0.97
C SER A 101 -5.88 1.64 -0.73
N ILE A 102 -5.17 2.08 -1.77
CA ILE A 102 -4.50 3.37 -1.79
C ILE A 102 -5.50 4.41 -2.31
N ASP A 103 -5.62 5.52 -1.60
CA ASP A 103 -6.38 6.70 -2.06
C ASP A 103 -5.43 7.87 -2.25
N HIS A 104 -5.58 8.57 -3.39
CA HIS A 104 -4.89 9.81 -3.64
C HIS A 104 -5.62 10.96 -2.93
N ILE A 105 -5.02 11.49 -1.87
CA ILE A 105 -5.61 12.55 -1.02
C ILE A 105 -6.08 13.70 -1.90
N VAL A 106 -5.17 14.25 -2.71
CA VAL A 106 -5.52 15.04 -3.89
C VAL A 106 -5.73 14.07 -5.06
N PRO A 107 -6.93 13.98 -5.65
CA PRO A 107 -7.21 13.04 -6.73
C PRO A 107 -6.31 13.24 -7.96
N LEU A 108 -5.95 12.16 -8.64
CA LEU A 108 -5.18 12.20 -9.89
C LEU A 108 -5.86 13.09 -10.96
N SER A 109 -7.20 13.04 -11.05
CA SER A 109 -7.99 13.87 -11.98
C SER A 109 -7.92 15.37 -11.69
N LYS A 110 -7.49 15.75 -10.49
CA LYS A 110 -7.30 17.13 -10.04
C LYS A 110 -5.83 17.53 -9.98
N GLY A 111 -4.95 16.76 -10.64
CA GLY A 111 -3.51 17.04 -10.70
C GLY A 111 -2.72 16.54 -9.49
N GLY A 112 -3.33 15.72 -8.62
CA GLY A 112 -2.61 15.10 -7.51
C GLY A 112 -1.50 14.16 -7.99
N ALA A 113 -0.35 14.23 -7.35
CA ALA A 113 0.81 13.41 -7.71
C ALA A 113 0.66 11.95 -7.25
N ASN A 114 1.25 11.01 -7.96
CA ASN A 114 1.37 9.61 -7.53
C ASN A 114 2.66 9.43 -6.71
N THR A 115 2.65 9.93 -5.48
CA THR A 115 3.78 9.92 -4.56
C THR A 115 3.32 9.44 -3.19
N ILE A 116 4.23 8.94 -2.35
CA ILE A 116 3.86 8.45 -1.00
C ILE A 116 3.16 9.55 -0.17
N SER A 117 3.60 10.80 -0.31
CA SER A 117 3.03 11.96 0.40
C SER A 117 1.60 12.32 0.00
N ASN A 118 1.11 11.80 -1.13
CA ASN A 118 -0.25 12.02 -1.61
C ASN A 118 -1.13 10.76 -1.48
N ILE A 119 -0.67 9.74 -0.75
CA ILE A 119 -1.39 8.47 -0.59
C ILE A 119 -1.81 8.26 0.87
N CYS A 120 -3.05 7.80 1.06
CA CYS A 120 -3.51 7.18 2.31
C CYS A 120 -3.91 5.72 2.10
N ILE A 121 -3.81 4.91 3.17
CA ILE A 121 -4.37 3.56 3.20
C ILE A 121 -5.79 3.62 3.77
N VAL A 122 -6.77 3.19 2.98
CA VAL A 122 -8.19 3.30 3.31
C VAL A 122 -8.96 2.07 2.88
N HIS A 123 -10.15 1.86 3.44
CA HIS A 123 -11.05 0.80 2.95
C HIS A 123 -11.44 1.06 1.51
N ARG A 124 -11.64 -0.01 0.74
CA ARG A 124 -12.13 0.09 -0.65
C ARG A 124 -13.44 0.86 -0.74
N ASN A 125 -14.34 0.66 0.22
CA ASN A 125 -15.62 1.39 0.28
C ASN A 125 -15.44 2.87 0.62
N CYS A 126 -14.48 3.22 1.49
CA CYS A 126 -14.17 4.61 1.80
C CYS A 126 -13.55 5.33 0.59
N ASN A 127 -12.61 4.69 -0.10
CA ASN A 127 -12.04 5.19 -1.37
C ASN A 127 -13.14 5.39 -2.43
N ALA A 128 -14.01 4.39 -2.61
CA ALA A 128 -15.14 4.48 -3.54
C ALA A 128 -16.17 5.55 -3.15
N LYS A 129 -16.31 5.88 -1.86
CA LYS A 129 -17.16 6.99 -1.38
C LYS A 129 -16.52 8.34 -1.71
N LYS A 130 -15.19 8.45 -1.59
CA LYS A 130 -14.44 9.68 -1.89
C LYS A 130 -14.37 9.95 -3.39
N GLN A 131 -13.95 8.97 -4.18
CA GLN A 131 -13.70 9.12 -5.61
C GLN A 131 -12.78 10.32 -5.89
N ASP A 132 -13.24 11.28 -6.70
CA ASP A 132 -12.57 12.52 -7.04
C ASP A 132 -12.99 13.72 -6.17
N LYS A 133 -13.79 13.51 -5.12
CA LYS A 133 -14.17 14.54 -4.15
C LYS A 133 -13.04 14.78 -3.15
N SER A 134 -13.09 15.92 -2.46
CA SER A 134 -12.15 16.19 -1.37
C SER A 134 -12.50 15.34 -0.14
N VAL A 135 -11.54 15.20 0.78
CA VAL A 135 -11.79 14.56 2.08
C VAL A 135 -12.87 15.33 2.85
N ALA A 136 -12.81 16.66 2.82
CA ALA A 136 -13.78 17.55 3.48
C ALA A 136 -15.22 17.28 3.00
N ASP A 137 -15.42 17.16 1.69
CA ASP A 137 -16.74 16.94 1.09
C ASP A 137 -17.41 15.63 1.55
N VAL A 138 -16.62 14.64 1.99
CA VAL A 138 -17.07 13.25 2.19
C VAL A 138 -17.01 12.79 3.64
N PHE A 139 -16.04 13.31 4.38
CA PHE A 139 -15.71 12.93 5.75
C PHE A 139 -15.64 14.12 6.72
N GLY A 140 -15.85 15.35 6.23
CA GLY A 140 -15.90 16.57 7.05
C GLY A 140 -14.54 17.27 7.20
N ASP A 141 -14.60 18.55 7.55
CA ASP A 141 -13.42 19.44 7.65
C ASP A 141 -12.42 18.97 8.71
N GLU A 142 -12.91 18.47 9.85
CA GLU A 142 -12.04 17.93 10.90
C GLU A 142 -11.15 16.79 10.38
N LYS A 143 -11.75 15.85 9.62
CA LYS A 143 -11.01 14.76 9.01
C LYS A 143 -10.05 15.26 7.94
N ALA A 144 -10.46 16.24 7.13
CA ALA A 144 -9.59 16.84 6.13
C ALA A 144 -8.35 17.48 6.77
N ASN A 145 -8.53 18.19 7.89
CA ASN A 145 -7.44 18.80 8.65
C ASN A 145 -6.48 17.74 9.22
N GLU A 146 -6.98 16.62 9.76
CA GLU A 146 -6.10 15.54 10.22
C GLU A 146 -5.24 14.98 9.08
N ILE A 147 -5.84 14.75 7.91
CA ILE A 147 -5.13 14.24 6.73
C ILE A 147 -4.11 15.26 6.22
N ASP A 148 -4.43 16.56 6.25
CA ASP A 148 -3.49 17.63 5.86
C ASP A 148 -2.28 17.69 6.80
N GLU A 149 -2.49 17.57 8.11
CA GLU A 149 -1.40 17.46 9.10
C GLU A 149 -0.53 16.23 8.85
N TYR A 150 -1.13 15.10 8.48
CA TYR A 150 -0.40 13.90 8.08
C TYR A 150 0.43 14.13 6.79
N MET A 151 -0.10 14.84 5.79
CA MET A 151 0.66 15.19 4.59
C MET A 151 1.85 16.10 4.91
N LYS A 152 1.67 17.09 5.78
CA LYS A 152 2.76 17.96 6.24
C LYS A 152 3.84 17.13 6.91
N PHE A 153 3.46 16.19 7.77
CA PHE A 153 4.40 15.28 8.42
C PHE A 153 5.20 14.44 7.41
N GLN A 154 4.55 13.86 6.40
CA GLN A 154 5.23 13.05 5.38
C GLN A 154 6.11 13.86 4.43
N ARG A 155 5.85 15.17 4.31
CA ARG A 155 6.63 16.10 3.51
C ARG A 155 7.73 16.81 4.29
N ALA A 156 7.60 16.88 5.61
CA ALA A 156 8.47 17.71 6.42
C ALA A 156 9.88 17.10 6.50
N ASP A 157 10.93 17.80 6.06
CA ASP A 157 11.46 19.09 6.54
C ASP A 157 12.02 18.95 7.96
N ASP A 158 13.34 19.16 8.07
CA ASP A 158 14.18 18.88 9.24
C ASP A 158 13.61 19.39 10.58
N GLU A 159 12.83 20.48 10.56
CA GLU A 159 12.20 21.09 11.75
C GLU A 159 11.13 20.20 12.40
N VAL A 160 10.34 19.47 11.62
CA VAL A 160 9.33 18.55 12.16
C VAL A 160 10.00 17.29 12.71
N ILE A 161 11.05 16.80 12.03
CA ILE A 161 11.88 15.69 12.50
C ILE A 161 12.53 16.03 13.85
N GLU A 162 13.13 17.21 13.99
CA GLU A 162 13.70 17.69 15.26
C GLU A 162 12.66 17.73 16.39
N LYS A 163 11.46 18.25 16.09
CA LYS A 163 10.38 18.34 17.06
C LYS A 163 9.91 16.96 17.51
N ILE A 164 9.80 15.99 16.60
CA ILE A 164 9.44 14.60 16.92
C ILE A 164 10.53 13.92 17.74
N SER A 165 11.80 14.06 17.36
CA SER A 165 12.93 13.53 18.12
C SER A 165 12.94 14.07 19.55
N TYR A 166 12.65 15.36 19.73
CA TYR A 166 12.50 15.96 21.05
C TYR A 166 11.33 15.36 21.86
N TYR A 167 10.17 15.17 21.25
CA TYR A 167 9.01 14.54 21.92
C TYR A 167 9.28 13.07 22.27
N LEU A 168 9.95 12.31 21.40
CA LEU A 168 10.36 10.94 21.64
C LEU A 168 11.31 10.83 22.84
N ASP A 169 12.28 11.72 22.94
CA ASP A 169 13.21 11.79 24.08
C ASP A 169 12.49 12.07 25.41
N ILE A 170 11.47 12.93 25.39
CA ILE A 170 10.64 13.22 26.57
C ILE A 170 9.84 11.98 26.99
N GLU A 171 9.17 11.31 26.05
CA GLU A 171 8.35 10.13 26.33
C GLU A 171 9.20 8.92 26.76
N ALA A 172 10.38 8.73 26.18
CA ALA A 172 11.35 7.72 26.60
C ALA A 172 11.82 7.95 28.05
N LYS A 173 12.08 9.21 28.43
CA LYS A 173 12.42 9.59 29.81
C LYS A 173 11.27 9.34 30.79
N LYS A 174 10.02 9.60 30.38
CA LYS A 174 8.81 9.30 31.19
C LYS A 174 8.55 7.79 31.34
N LYS A 175 8.93 6.98 30.33
CA LYS A 175 8.82 5.51 30.34
C LYS A 175 9.78 4.85 31.33
N ALA A 176 10.96 5.44 31.54
CA ALA A 176 11.97 4.91 32.47
C ALA A 176 11.50 4.92 33.95
N ASP A 177 10.50 5.73 34.30
CA ASP A 177 10.03 5.94 35.67
C ASP A 177 8.73 5.17 36.03
N LYS A 178 8.18 4.30 35.17
CA LYS A 178 6.92 3.58 35.45
C LYS A 178 7.02 2.05 35.33
N PRO A 179 6.41 1.29 36.28
CA PRO A 179 6.44 -0.17 36.26
C PRO A 179 5.65 -0.77 35.08
N ALA A 180 6.10 -1.94 34.63
CA ALA A 180 5.78 -2.60 33.36
C ALA A 180 4.29 -2.93 33.06
N GLY A 181 3.36 -2.55 33.94
CA GLY A 181 1.91 -2.82 33.79
C GLY A 181 1.04 -1.63 33.36
N TYR A 182 1.61 -0.44 33.13
CA TYR A 182 0.81 0.81 33.05
C TYR A 182 0.26 1.16 31.64
N TYR A 183 0.59 0.41 30.58
CA TYR A 183 0.30 0.80 29.19
C TYR A 183 -1.01 0.25 28.59
N GLY A 184 -1.94 -0.27 29.40
CA GLY A 184 -3.19 -0.84 28.90
C GLY A 184 -4.17 0.16 28.25
N GLU A 185 -4.08 1.45 28.61
CA GLU A 185 -5.11 2.44 28.23
C GLU A 185 -4.56 3.84 27.87
N PHE A 186 -3.24 4.06 27.94
CA PHE A 186 -2.65 5.37 27.69
C PHE A 186 -2.37 5.61 26.19
N CYS A 187 -3.44 6.03 25.50
CA CYS A 187 -3.47 6.73 24.20
C CYS A 187 -3.13 5.93 22.93
N ARG A 188 -4.14 5.22 22.40
CA ARG A 188 -4.17 4.45 21.14
C ARG A 188 -4.13 5.28 19.84
N SER A 189 -3.97 6.61 19.90
CA SER A 189 -3.97 7.48 18.71
C SER A 189 -2.73 8.34 18.52
N ALA A 190 -1.94 8.63 19.57
CA ALA A 190 -0.73 9.46 19.48
C ALA A 190 0.58 8.71 19.78
N SER A 191 0.61 7.85 20.81
CA SER A 191 1.82 7.04 21.12
C SER A 191 2.11 5.99 20.03
N TYR A 192 1.07 5.45 19.40
CA TYR A 192 1.22 4.51 18.27
C TYR A 192 1.77 5.20 17.02
N LYS A 193 1.40 6.46 16.77
CA LYS A 193 1.97 7.27 15.68
C LYS A 193 3.46 7.52 15.96
N ILE A 194 3.80 7.92 17.19
CA ILE A 194 5.16 8.29 17.62
C ILE A 194 6.15 7.10 17.68
N GLU A 195 5.77 5.95 18.24
CA GLU A 195 6.65 4.75 18.29
C GLU A 195 7.00 4.23 16.90
N LYS A 196 6.06 4.33 15.98
CA LYS A 196 6.17 3.73 14.65
C LYS A 196 6.94 4.64 13.69
N ILE A 197 6.82 5.96 13.88
CA ILE A 197 7.73 6.98 13.33
C ILE A 197 9.17 6.80 13.86
N ALA A 198 9.35 6.48 15.15
CA ALA A 198 10.68 6.21 15.73
C ALA A 198 11.36 4.96 15.14
N VAL A 199 10.58 3.94 14.78
CA VAL A 199 11.06 2.74 14.08
C VAL A 199 11.53 3.07 12.65
N GLN A 200 10.85 3.99 11.96
CA GLN A 200 11.27 4.47 10.63
C GLN A 200 12.53 5.34 10.70
N LEU A 201 12.67 6.19 11.72
CA LEU A 201 13.86 7.03 11.93
C LEU A 201 15.11 6.21 12.28
N ASN A 202 14.99 5.11 13.04
CA ASN A 202 16.13 4.24 13.35
C ASN A 202 16.60 3.42 12.14
N LYS A 203 15.70 3.00 11.24
CA LYS A 203 16.09 2.28 10.02
C LYS A 203 16.75 3.17 8.97
N LEU A 204 16.35 4.45 8.87
CA LEU A 204 17.00 5.42 7.97
C LEU A 204 18.41 5.83 8.44
N ARG A 205 18.69 5.73 9.74
CA ARG A 205 20.03 5.97 10.33
C ARG A 205 21.08 4.90 9.99
N GLU A 206 20.67 3.71 9.56
CA GLU A 206 21.60 2.63 9.19
C GLU A 206 21.97 2.66 7.69
N VAL A 207 21.34 3.55 6.90
CA VAL A 207 21.48 3.64 5.44
C VAL A 207 22.22 4.92 5.00
N ILE A 208 22.55 5.81 5.96
CA ILE A 208 23.37 7.03 5.77
C ILE A 208 24.67 6.85 6.56
#